data_AF-A0A3D2T3T8-F1
#
_entry.id   AF-A0A3D2T3T8-F1
#
_cell.length_a   1.000
_cell.length_b   1.000
_cell.length_c   1.000
_cell.angle_alpha   90.00
_cell.angle_beta   90.00
_cell.angle_gamma   90.00
#
_symmetry.space_group_name_H-M   'P 1'
#
loop_
_entity.id
_entity.type
_entity.pdbx_description
1 polymer ?
#
loop_
_entity_poly.entity_id
_entity_poly.type
_entity_poly.pdbx_seq_one_letter_code
_entity_poly.pdbx_strand_id
1 'polypeptide(L)'
;VLYIQTSLSLLAAIDAASGEQLWAFDPLSHEAGRPVNLGFNARGVAHWKEGDDSRIFLATGDSHLWALDATTGTPIDDFGSNGRIRLREGLRRPVPARSYGVMSPPLVVGDVVVVGSSISDGPRYMTAPPGDIRAFDVRTGEQ
;
A
#
# COMPACT_ATOMS: atom_id res chain seq x y z
N VAL A 1 17.74 -7.83 5.26
CA VAL A 1 17.06 -7.48 3.99
C VAL A 1 16.62 -6.03 4.05
N LEU A 2 16.94 -5.24 3.02
CA LEU A 2 16.43 -3.90 2.78
C LEU A 2 15.22 -3.99 1.86
N TYR A 3 14.09 -3.41 2.25
CA TYR A 3 12.89 -3.30 1.40
C TYR A 3 12.77 -1.88 0.87
N ILE A 4 12.73 -1.71 -0.44
CA ILE A 4 12.67 -0.38 -1.09
C ILE A 4 11.48 -0.30 -2.06
N GLN A 5 10.71 0.78 -1.93
CA GLN A 5 9.64 1.14 -2.86
C GLN A 5 10.11 2.28 -3.77
N THR A 6 9.88 2.14 -5.07
CA THR A 6 10.12 3.21 -6.05
C THR A 6 8.92 4.16 -6.16
N SER A 7 9.10 5.33 -6.76
CA SER A 7 7.98 6.26 -7.08
C SER A 7 6.89 5.67 -7.98
N LEU A 8 7.17 4.56 -8.68
CA LEU A 8 6.21 3.83 -9.51
C LEU A 8 5.53 2.67 -8.77
N SER A 9 5.75 2.56 -7.45
CA SER A 9 5.25 1.49 -6.57
C SER A 9 5.86 0.10 -6.79
N LEU A 10 6.94 -0.02 -7.57
CA LEU A 10 7.71 -1.26 -7.58
C LEU A 10 8.39 -1.44 -6.23
N LEU A 11 8.31 -2.64 -5.68
CA LEU A 11 8.92 -3.02 -4.40
C LEU A 11 9.99 -4.07 -4.65
N ALA A 12 11.17 -3.88 -4.07
CA ALA A 12 12.24 -4.85 -4.11
C ALA A 12 12.75 -5.17 -2.71
N ALA A 13 13.13 -6.43 -2.51
CA ALA A 13 13.96 -6.86 -1.39
C ALA A 13 15.40 -7.01 -1.88
N ILE A 14 16.31 -6.43 -1.12
CA ILE A 14 17.73 -6.37 -1.44
C ILE A 14 18.52 -6.88 -0.24
N ASP A 15 19.55 -7.69 -0.47
CA ASP A 15 20.53 -7.96 0.57
C ASP A 15 21.28 -6.67 0.91
N ALA A 16 21.19 -6.26 2.18
CA ALA A 16 21.69 -4.94 2.58
C ALA A 16 23.22 -4.85 2.61
N ALA A 17 23.93 -5.98 2.63
CA ALA A 17 25.39 -6.02 2.66
C ALA A 17 25.99 -6.09 1.26
N SER A 18 25.42 -6.90 0.37
CA SER A 18 25.93 -7.13 -0.99
C SER A 18 25.27 -6.26 -2.06
N GLY A 19 24.05 -5.79 -1.82
CA GLY A 19 23.23 -5.12 -2.83
C GLY A 19 22.53 -6.07 -3.81
N GLU A 20 22.59 -7.39 -3.57
CA GLU A 20 21.92 -8.39 -4.39
C GLU A 20 20.39 -8.26 -4.28
N GLN A 21 19.69 -8.25 -5.43
CA GLN A 21 18.23 -8.30 -5.44
C GLN A 21 17.76 -9.72 -5.10
N LEU A 22 17.02 -9.86 -4.00
CA LEU A 22 16.43 -11.13 -3.57
C LEU A 22 15.13 -11.41 -4.32
N TRP A 23 14.27 -10.41 -4.43
CA TRP A 23 13.03 -10.46 -5.21
C TRP A 23 12.55 -9.06 -5.57
N ALA A 24 11.66 -8.98 -6.57
CA ALA A 24 10.97 -7.76 -6.96
C ALA A 24 9.49 -8.04 -7.24
N PHE A 25 8.65 -7.07 -6.93
CA PHE A 25 7.21 -7.09 -7.14
C PHE A 25 6.76 -5.79 -7.82
N ASP A 26 6.07 -5.93 -8.95
CA ASP A 26 5.45 -4.81 -9.66
C ASP A 26 3.90 -4.92 -9.56
N PRO A 27 3.24 -4.05 -8.79
CA PRO A 27 1.77 -4.03 -8.72
C PRO A 27 1.12 -3.44 -9.98
N LEU A 28 1.90 -2.96 -10.95
CA LEU A 28 1.46 -2.23 -12.14
C LEU A 28 0.65 -0.96 -11.82
N SER A 29 0.81 -0.42 -10.60
CA SER A 29 0.07 0.77 -10.13
C SER A 29 0.28 1.99 -11.04
N HIS A 30 1.44 2.09 -11.70
CA HIS A 30 1.76 3.19 -12.60
C HIS A 30 0.92 3.20 -13.89
N GLU A 31 0.37 2.05 -14.30
CA GLU A 31 -0.51 1.94 -15.47
C GLU A 31 -1.88 2.61 -15.25
N ALA A 32 -2.30 2.79 -13.99
CA ALA A 32 -3.50 3.56 -13.65
C ALA A 32 -3.37 5.06 -13.95
N GLY A 33 -2.16 5.52 -14.28
CA GLY A 33 -1.81 6.91 -14.58
C GLY A 33 -1.29 7.67 -13.36
N ARG A 34 -1.03 8.97 -13.54
CA ARG A 34 -0.46 9.83 -12.50
C ARG A 34 -1.33 9.81 -11.21
N PRO A 35 -0.78 9.42 -10.04
CA PRO A 35 -1.50 9.45 -8.77
C PRO A 35 -1.99 10.85 -8.38
N VAL A 36 -3.00 10.91 -7.51
CA VAL A 36 -3.57 12.16 -7.00
C VAL A 36 -2.57 12.93 -6.13
N ASN A 37 -2.79 14.25 -6.04
CA ASN A 37 -1.98 15.21 -5.31
C ASN A 37 -0.56 15.35 -5.90
N LEU A 38 0.44 14.70 -5.31
CA LEU A 38 1.85 14.89 -5.65
C LEU A 38 2.36 14.03 -6.83
N GLY A 39 1.51 13.18 -7.44
CA GLY A 39 1.92 12.32 -8.56
C GLY A 39 2.76 11.11 -8.12
N PHE A 40 3.78 10.73 -8.90
CA PHE A 40 4.64 9.58 -8.64
C PHE A 40 5.57 9.84 -7.45
N ASN A 41 5.02 9.64 -6.26
CA ASN A 41 5.69 9.81 -4.99
C ASN A 41 5.33 8.63 -4.08
N ALA A 42 6.35 8.09 -3.43
CA ALA A 42 6.25 6.99 -2.47
C ALA A 42 7.26 7.23 -1.34
N ARG A 43 6.89 6.83 -0.12
CA ARG A 43 7.70 7.08 1.08
C ARG A 43 8.10 5.81 1.83
N GLY A 44 7.68 4.64 1.36
CA GLY A 44 8.13 3.35 1.89
C GLY A 44 7.01 2.37 2.17
N VAL A 45 7.37 1.31 2.89
CA VAL A 45 6.52 0.16 3.22
C VAL A 45 6.44 -0.03 4.73
N ALA A 46 5.56 -0.91 5.20
CA ALA A 46 5.59 -1.41 6.57
C ALA A 46 5.95 -2.89 6.60
N HIS A 47 6.54 -3.33 7.70
CA HIS A 47 6.86 -4.72 7.99
C HIS A 47 6.08 -5.16 9.23
N TRP A 48 5.54 -6.39 9.18
CA TRP A 48 4.96 -7.08 10.33
C TRP A 48 5.52 -8.50 10.38
N LYS A 49 5.66 -9.05 11.59
CA LYS A 49 6.11 -10.41 11.78
C LYS A 49 5.55 -11.02 13.06
N GLU A 50 5.06 -12.26 12.95
CA GLU A 50 4.74 -13.12 14.08
C GLU A 50 5.22 -14.55 13.79
N GLY A 51 6.14 -15.06 14.60
CA GLY A 51 6.76 -16.36 14.36
C GLY A 51 7.44 -16.40 12.98
N ASP A 52 6.99 -17.32 12.12
CA ASP A 52 7.49 -17.49 10.76
C ASP A 52 6.70 -16.68 9.71
N ASP A 53 5.53 -16.15 10.07
CA ASP A 53 4.74 -15.29 9.18
C ASP A 53 5.35 -13.87 9.20
N SER A 54 5.86 -13.43 8.06
CA SER A 54 6.53 -12.14 7.90
C SER A 54 6.00 -11.47 6.63
N ARG A 55 5.43 -10.28 6.78
CA ARG A 55 4.69 -9.59 5.72
C ARG A 55 5.22 -8.19 5.47
N ILE A 56 5.22 -7.80 4.20
CA ILE A 56 5.47 -6.42 3.77
C ILE A 56 4.16 -5.82 3.26
N PHE A 57 3.77 -4.69 3.86
CA PHE A 57 2.60 -3.94 3.42
C PHE A 57 3.02 -2.80 2.50
N LEU A 58 2.45 -2.80 1.30
CA LEU A 58 2.70 -1.83 0.25
C LEU A 58 1.40 -1.10 -0.09
N ALA A 59 1.34 0.20 0.22
CA ALA A 59 0.25 1.05 -0.22
C ALA A 59 0.63 1.81 -1.50
N THR A 60 -0.26 1.83 -2.48
CA THR A 60 0.03 2.29 -3.84
C THR A 60 -0.79 3.50 -4.27
N GLY A 61 -0.27 4.22 -5.26
CA GLY A 61 -0.90 5.42 -5.81
C GLY A 61 -2.25 5.18 -6.49
N ASP A 62 -2.53 3.94 -6.91
CA ASP A 62 -3.79 3.50 -7.52
C ASP A 62 -4.83 2.99 -6.50
N SER A 63 -4.63 3.30 -5.22
CA SER A 63 -5.54 2.98 -4.11
C SER A 63 -5.60 1.50 -3.72
N HIS A 64 -4.49 0.78 -3.75
CA HIS A 64 -4.41 -0.56 -3.16
C HIS A 64 -3.53 -0.59 -1.91
N LEU A 65 -3.89 -1.46 -0.97
CA LEU A 65 -3.01 -1.96 0.08
C LEU A 65 -2.71 -3.42 -0.22
N TRP A 66 -1.46 -3.74 -0.49
CA TRP A 66 -0.99 -5.10 -0.72
C TRP A 66 -0.34 -5.67 0.53
N ALA A 67 -0.49 -6.98 0.74
CA ALA A 67 0.33 -7.74 1.68
C ALA A 67 1.13 -8.78 0.90
N LEU A 68 2.45 -8.74 1.06
CA LEU A 68 3.38 -9.66 0.40
C LEU A 68 4.12 -10.48 1.46
N ASP A 69 4.41 -11.74 1.16
CA ASP A 69 5.36 -12.53 1.92
C ASP A 69 6.74 -11.85 1.84
N ALA A 70 7.35 -11.58 3.00
CA ALA A 70 8.60 -10.81 3.09
C ALA A 70 9.82 -11.55 2.54
N THR A 71 9.75 -12.88 2.41
CA THR A 71 10.83 -13.75 1.96
C THR A 71 10.81 -13.94 0.46
N THR A 72 9.63 -14.02 -0.14
CA THR A 72 9.42 -14.38 -1.55
C THR A 72 8.89 -13.23 -2.41
N GLY A 73 8.28 -12.22 -1.80
CA GLY A 73 7.63 -11.11 -2.51
C GLY A 73 6.29 -11.46 -3.15
N THR A 74 5.76 -12.67 -2.91
CA THR A 74 4.48 -13.10 -3.46
C THR A 74 3.32 -12.50 -2.65
N PRO A 75 2.21 -12.09 -3.29
CA PRO A 75 1.00 -11.69 -2.57
C PRO A 75 0.50 -12.78 -1.62
N ILE A 76 0.04 -12.38 -0.44
CA ILE A 76 -0.60 -13.29 0.52
C ILE A 76 -2.06 -13.46 0.12
N ASP A 77 -2.41 -14.57 -0.54
CA ASP A 77 -3.73 -14.76 -1.16
C ASP A 77 -4.94 -14.45 -0.25
N ASP A 78 -4.84 -14.83 1.03
CA ASP A 78 -5.89 -14.65 2.04
C ASP A 78 -6.02 -13.22 2.60
N PHE A 79 -5.14 -12.29 2.19
CA PHE A 79 -5.25 -10.88 2.57
C PHE A 79 -6.17 -10.11 1.59
N GLY A 80 -7.35 -9.73 2.07
CA GLY A 80 -8.36 -9.04 1.26
C GLY A 80 -8.83 -9.91 0.10
N SER A 81 -8.60 -9.46 -1.14
CA SER A 81 -8.90 -10.22 -2.35
C SER A 81 -7.66 -10.37 -3.22
N ASN A 82 -7.10 -11.59 -3.25
CA ASN A 82 -5.87 -11.95 -3.96
C ASN A 82 -4.67 -11.09 -3.47
N GLY A 83 -4.47 -11.02 -2.16
CA GLY A 83 -3.36 -10.30 -1.52
C GLY A 83 -3.44 -8.79 -1.50
N ARG A 84 -4.62 -8.21 -1.77
CA ARG A 84 -4.82 -6.76 -1.70
C ARG A 84 -6.22 -6.32 -1.31
N ILE A 85 -6.29 -5.10 -0.78
CA ILE A 85 -7.52 -4.36 -0.50
C ILE A 85 -7.61 -3.17 -1.45
N ARG A 86 -8.81 -2.92 -2.00
CA ARG A 86 -9.11 -1.68 -2.70
C ARG A 86 -9.50 -0.60 -1.70
N LEU A 87 -8.60 0.35 -1.46
CA LEU A 87 -8.77 1.42 -0.50
C LEU A 87 -9.87 2.43 -0.88
N ARG A 88 -10.51 2.34 -2.04
CA ARG A 88 -11.69 3.16 -2.33
C ARG A 88 -12.99 2.51 -1.84
N GLU A 89 -12.96 1.22 -1.52
CA GLU A 89 -14.07 0.48 -0.95
C GLU A 89 -14.11 0.71 0.57
N GLY A 90 -15.30 0.67 1.17
CA GLY A 90 -15.51 0.97 2.61
C GLY A 90 -15.49 2.45 2.99
N LEU A 91 -15.22 3.37 2.05
CA LEU A 91 -15.33 4.81 2.30
C LEU A 91 -16.80 5.25 2.44
N ARG A 92 -17.03 6.32 3.20
CA ARG A 92 -18.36 6.90 3.50
C ARG A 92 -19.18 7.32 2.27
N ARG A 93 -18.55 7.37 1.09
CA ARG A 93 -19.16 7.66 -0.21
C ARG A 93 -18.29 7.09 -1.35
N PRO A 94 -18.85 6.85 -2.54
CA PRO A 94 -18.06 6.50 -3.72
C PRO A 94 -17.02 7.57 -4.05
N VAL A 95 -15.79 7.14 -4.36
CA VAL A 95 -14.68 8.02 -4.72
C VAL A 95 -14.14 7.67 -6.11
N PRO A 96 -14.00 8.65 -7.03
CA PRO A 96 -13.41 8.43 -8.34
C PRO A 96 -11.98 7.87 -8.25
N ALA A 97 -11.62 6.96 -9.16
CA ALA A 97 -10.33 6.26 -9.11
C ALA A 97 -9.11 7.20 -9.10
N ARG A 98 -9.19 8.33 -9.80
CA ARG A 98 -8.08 9.30 -9.92
C ARG A 98 -8.04 10.35 -8.80
N SER A 99 -8.89 10.22 -7.78
CA SER A 99 -9.01 11.22 -6.71
C SER A 99 -8.56 10.71 -5.34
N TYR A 100 -8.18 9.43 -5.24
CA TYR A 100 -7.65 8.81 -4.03
C TYR A 100 -6.41 8.01 -4.39
N GLY A 101 -5.47 7.92 -3.46
CA GLY A 101 -4.29 7.07 -3.56
C GLY A 101 -3.57 7.05 -2.22
N VAL A 102 -2.39 6.45 -2.16
CA VAL A 102 -1.52 6.49 -0.99
C VAL A 102 -0.08 6.74 -1.43
N MET A 103 0.65 7.53 -0.63
CA MET A 103 2.05 7.87 -0.87
C MET A 103 2.90 7.80 0.40
N SER A 104 2.27 7.76 1.58
CA SER A 104 2.96 7.54 2.86
C SER A 104 3.04 6.05 3.16
N PRO A 105 4.09 5.57 3.86
CA PRO A 105 4.14 4.18 4.27
C PRO A 105 2.93 3.86 5.16
N PRO A 106 2.40 2.63 5.10
CA PRO A 106 1.55 2.11 6.16
C PRO A 106 2.28 2.14 7.51
N LEU A 107 1.52 2.05 8.60
CA LEU A 107 2.06 1.85 9.94
C LEU A 107 1.47 0.58 10.52
N VAL A 108 2.30 -0.31 11.06
CA VAL A 108 1.83 -1.50 11.77
C VAL A 108 1.87 -1.24 13.27
N VAL A 109 0.77 -1.52 13.98
CA VAL A 109 0.65 -1.43 15.45
C VAL A 109 -0.02 -2.71 15.95
N GLY A 110 0.75 -3.58 16.60
CA GLY A 110 0.29 -4.92 16.93
C GLY A 110 -0.12 -5.68 15.67
N ASP A 111 -1.34 -6.21 15.66
CA ASP A 111 -1.89 -6.97 14.54
C ASP A 111 -2.74 -6.13 13.58
N VAL A 112 -2.49 -4.82 13.55
CA VAL A 112 -3.25 -3.86 12.75
C VAL A 112 -2.33 -3.06 11.84
N VAL A 113 -2.64 -3.01 10.55
CA VAL A 113 -2.01 -2.12 9.57
C VAL A 113 -2.88 -0.89 9.32
N VAL A 114 -2.32 0.28 9.64
CA VAL A 114 -2.95 1.60 9.51
C VAL A 114 -2.47 2.27 8.23
N VAL A 115 -3.43 2.77 7.44
CA VAL A 115 -3.19 3.41 6.14
C VAL A 115 -3.93 4.73 6.07
N GLY A 116 -3.21 5.78 5.66
CA GLY A 116 -3.79 7.09 5.39
C GLY A 116 -4.37 7.22 3.99
N SER A 117 -4.50 8.48 3.55
CA SER A 117 -5.01 8.83 2.23
C SER A 117 -4.17 9.94 1.61
N SER A 118 -3.93 9.85 0.31
CA SER A 118 -3.54 10.97 -0.54
C SER A 118 -4.78 11.45 -1.30
N ILE A 119 -5.15 12.70 -1.08
CA ILE A 119 -6.28 13.37 -1.74
C ILE A 119 -5.86 14.81 -2.08
N SER A 120 -6.69 15.56 -2.80
CA SER A 120 -6.37 16.96 -3.13
C SER A 120 -6.49 17.87 -1.91
N ASP A 121 -5.48 18.72 -1.67
CA ASP A 121 -5.44 19.66 -0.54
C ASP A 121 -6.50 20.77 -0.60
N GLY A 122 -7.05 21.03 -1.78
CA GLY A 122 -8.13 22.00 -1.99
C GLY A 122 -9.43 21.28 -2.38
N PRO A 123 -10.40 21.07 -1.48
CA PRO A 123 -11.66 20.45 -1.85
C PRO A 123 -12.43 21.37 -2.81
N ARG A 124 -12.47 21.00 -4.10
CA ARG A 124 -13.10 21.80 -5.16
C ARG A 124 -14.61 21.59 -5.27
N TYR A 125 -15.14 20.57 -4.61
CA TYR A 125 -16.54 20.18 -4.67
C TYR A 125 -16.96 19.50 -3.36
N MET A 126 -18.26 19.57 -3.04
CA MET A 126 -18.80 19.08 -1.76
C MET A 126 -18.57 17.58 -1.53
N THR A 127 -18.42 16.80 -2.61
CA THR A 127 -18.18 15.36 -2.57
C THR A 127 -16.69 14.99 -2.67
N ALA A 128 -15.77 15.93 -2.40
CA ALA A 128 -14.33 15.67 -2.38
C ALA A 128 -14.01 14.40 -1.55
N PRO A 129 -13.02 13.59 -1.95
CA PRO A 129 -12.68 12.36 -1.23
C PRO A 129 -12.47 12.60 0.27
N PRO A 130 -12.98 11.73 1.17
CA PRO A 130 -12.69 11.85 2.58
C PRO A 130 -11.22 11.48 2.85
N GLY A 131 -10.57 12.22 3.75
CA GLY A 131 -9.19 11.99 4.18
C GLY A 131 -9.10 10.97 5.32
N ASP A 132 -9.88 9.89 5.25
CA ASP A 132 -10.05 8.96 6.36
C ASP A 132 -8.75 8.15 6.57
N ILE A 133 -8.29 8.06 7.83
CA ILE A 133 -7.27 7.10 8.26
C ILE A 133 -8.00 5.80 8.60
N ARG A 134 -7.55 4.68 8.04
CA ARG A 134 -8.20 3.39 8.24
C ARG A 134 -7.20 2.35 8.68
N ALA A 135 -7.72 1.31 9.31
CA ALA A 135 -6.95 0.24 9.90
C ALA A 135 -7.50 -1.09 9.37
N PHE A 136 -6.64 -2.08 9.21
CA PHE A 136 -7.03 -3.41 8.76
C PHE A 136 -6.26 -4.46 9.56
N ASP A 137 -6.87 -5.60 9.82
CA ASP A 137 -6.19 -6.75 10.40
C ASP A 137 -5.06 -7.21 9.46
N VAL A 138 -3.86 -7.41 10.01
CA VAL A 138 -2.65 -7.75 9.22
C VAL A 138 -2.73 -9.11 8.54
N ARG A 139 -3.57 -10.02 9.05
CA ARG A 139 -3.69 -11.40 8.57
C ARG A 139 -4.69 -11.50 7.42
N THR A 140 -5.85 -10.87 7.60
CA THR A 140 -7.04 -11.04 6.76
C THR A 140 -7.34 -9.82 5.88
N GLY A 141 -6.91 -8.64 6.29
CA GLY A 141 -7.30 -7.39 5.64
C GLY A 141 -8.73 -6.94 5.96
N GLU A 142 -9.40 -7.51 6.96
CA GLU A 142 -10.68 -7.01 7.46
C GLU A 142 -10.48 -5.62 8.11
N GLN A 143 -11.40 -4.67 7.85
CA GLN A 143 -11.31 -3.28 8.30
C GLN A 143 -11.88 -3.07 9.71
#